data_AF-A0A423TP09-F1
#
_entry.id   AF-A0A423TP09-F1
#
_cell.length_a   1.000
_cell.length_b   1.000
_cell.length_c   1.000
_cell.angle_alpha   90.00
_cell.angle_beta   90.00
_cell.angle_gamma   90.00
#
_symmetry.space_group_name_H-M   'P 1'
#
loop_
_entity.id
_entity.type
_entity.pdbx_description
1 polymer ?
#
loop_
_entity_poly.entity_id
_entity_poly.type
_entity_poly.pdbx_seq_one_letter_code
_entity_poly.pdbx_strand_id
1 'polypeptide(L)'
;MTRGNASTRRRCSTWASLSPSSTGPHDCYAFQDIDCLSEDDRNFYYCADQPRHLGSSVSRFNYTVFAQHIGCSCLMTEWQVRKVNGWSNRYYGWGAEDDDMYRRIRAEGMELWRFELLKRSVRNYKKDGLSSLEFTVVKIEKKPLYTKYHVDV
;
A
#
# COMPACT_ATOMS: atom_id res chain seq x y z
N MET A 1 33.40 16.20 1.86
CA MET A 1 32.31 15.20 1.79
C MET A 1 31.85 14.89 3.22
N THR A 2 30.90 15.65 3.74
CA THR A 2 30.32 15.37 5.05
C THR A 2 29.28 14.25 4.90
N ARG A 3 29.49 13.14 5.62
CA ARG A 3 28.48 12.08 5.80
C ARG A 3 27.34 12.68 6.64
N GLY A 4 26.44 13.39 5.98
CA GLY A 4 25.23 13.91 6.59
C GLY A 4 24.34 12.78 7.05
N ASN A 5 23.76 12.95 8.24
CA ASN A 5 22.88 12.04 8.95
C ASN A 5 21.52 11.91 8.23
N ALA A 6 21.52 11.40 7.00
CA ALA A 6 20.31 11.19 6.22
C ALA A 6 19.71 9.84 6.60
N SER A 7 18.69 9.87 7.47
CA SER A 7 17.68 8.81 7.57
C SER A 7 16.94 8.73 6.24
N THR A 8 17.54 8.03 5.28
CA THR A 8 16.87 7.75 4.02
C THR A 8 15.71 6.80 4.30
N ARG A 9 14.50 7.15 3.83
CA ARG A 9 13.28 6.31 3.83
C ARG A 9 13.59 4.80 3.71
N ARG A 10 14.48 4.49 2.76
CA ARG A 10 14.99 3.18 2.37
C ARG A 10 15.70 2.38 3.47
N ARG A 11 16.55 3.04 4.27
CA ARG A 11 17.25 2.39 5.38
C ARG A 11 16.27 2.03 6.48
N CYS A 12 15.30 2.91 6.76
CA CYS A 12 14.23 2.61 7.71
C CYS A 12 13.39 1.42 7.24
N SER A 13 13.05 1.30 5.95
CA SER A 13 12.25 0.19 5.43
C SER A 13 12.97 -1.17 5.54
N THR A 14 14.21 -1.28 5.05
CA THR A 14 14.99 -2.53 5.18
C THR A 14 15.33 -2.84 6.64
N TRP A 15 15.65 -1.82 7.43
CA TRP A 15 15.97 -2.02 8.85
C TRP A 15 14.73 -2.42 9.66
N ALA A 16 13.57 -1.81 9.44
CA ALA A 16 12.33 -2.15 10.15
C ALA A 16 11.86 -3.59 9.86
N SER A 17 12.13 -4.09 8.66
CA SER A 17 11.78 -5.46 8.29
C SER A 17 12.77 -6.52 8.80
N LEU A 18 14.02 -6.14 9.07
CA LEU A 18 15.05 -7.08 9.53
C LEU A 18 15.43 -6.92 11.01
N SER A 19 14.91 -5.88 11.68
CA SER A 19 15.18 -5.64 13.09
C SER A 19 14.37 -6.57 13.99
N PRO A 20 14.97 -7.07 15.09
CA PRO A 20 14.23 -7.80 16.12
C PRO A 20 13.11 -6.93 16.66
N SER A 21 11.87 -7.38 16.52
CA SER A 21 10.71 -6.74 17.13
C SER A 21 10.62 -7.15 18.61
N SER A 22 10.34 -6.17 19.47
CA SER A 22 10.06 -6.41 20.90
C SER A 22 8.73 -7.13 21.14
N THR A 23 7.87 -7.25 20.11
CA THR A 23 6.54 -7.88 20.18
C THR A 23 6.48 -9.23 19.44
N GLY A 24 7.61 -9.73 18.94
CA GLY A 24 7.70 -10.98 18.18
C GLY A 24 7.74 -10.77 16.66
N PRO A 25 7.98 -11.84 15.88
CA PRO A 25 8.10 -11.75 14.43
C PRO A 25 6.81 -11.23 13.79
N HIS A 26 6.94 -10.40 12.76
CA HIS A 26 5.81 -9.87 11.99
C HIS A 26 5.68 -10.63 10.68
N ASP A 27 4.50 -11.17 10.40
CA ASP A 27 4.27 -11.92 9.16
C ASP A 27 4.17 -11.02 7.92
N CYS A 28 3.89 -9.73 8.13
CA CYS A 28 3.58 -8.77 7.08
C CYS A 28 4.13 -7.38 7.38
N TYR A 29 4.76 -6.76 6.38
CA TYR A 29 5.28 -5.40 6.43
C TYR A 29 4.56 -4.53 5.42
N ALA A 30 4.07 -3.38 5.88
CA ALA A 30 3.52 -2.32 5.02
C ALA A 30 4.55 -1.20 4.87
N PHE A 31 5.02 -1.00 3.64
CA PHE A 31 5.90 0.11 3.26
C PHE A 31 5.05 1.19 2.63
N GLN A 32 4.77 2.25 3.40
CA GLN A 32 3.80 3.29 3.06
C GLN A 32 4.44 4.67 3.17
N ASP A 33 4.34 5.45 2.11
CA ASP A 33 4.60 6.89 2.17
C ASP A 33 3.58 7.60 3.06
N ILE A 34 4.03 8.55 3.89
CA ILE A 34 3.16 9.31 4.79
C ILE A 34 2.18 10.22 4.04
N ASP A 35 2.50 10.61 2.81
CA ASP A 35 1.68 11.43 1.93
C ASP A 35 0.86 10.61 0.92
N CYS A 36 0.77 9.29 1.12
CA CYS A 36 -0.04 8.39 0.33
C CYS A 36 -1.14 7.76 1.19
N LEU A 37 -2.39 8.20 0.99
CA LEU A 37 -3.55 7.67 1.70
C LEU A 37 -4.44 6.88 0.74
N SER A 38 -5.05 5.81 1.24
CA SER A 38 -6.04 5.05 0.45
C SER A 38 -7.36 5.82 0.39
N GLU A 39 -7.88 6.04 -0.82
CA GLU A 39 -9.17 6.69 -1.05
C GLU A 39 -10.35 5.70 -0.95
N ASP A 40 -10.07 4.39 -0.91
CA ASP A 40 -11.05 3.32 -0.92
C ASP A 40 -10.67 2.29 0.17
N ASP A 41 -11.61 1.95 1.05
CA ASP A 41 -11.42 1.03 2.17
C ASP A 41 -11.33 -0.45 1.73
N ARG A 42 -11.69 -0.73 0.47
CA ARG A 42 -11.47 -2.03 -0.18
C ARG A 42 -10.00 -2.26 -0.58
N ASN A 43 -9.14 -1.26 -0.37
CA ASN A 43 -7.69 -1.39 -0.50
C ASN A 43 -7.08 -2.02 0.77
N PHE A 44 -7.33 -3.31 0.97
CA PHE A 44 -7.03 -3.98 2.23
C PHE A 44 -5.52 -4.13 2.53
N TYR A 45 -5.14 -3.81 3.76
CA TYR A 45 -3.76 -3.91 4.27
C TYR A 45 -3.46 -5.31 4.84
N TYR A 46 -3.34 -6.29 3.94
CA TYR A 46 -2.81 -7.62 4.28
C TYR A 46 -1.85 -8.13 3.20
N CYS A 47 -0.86 -8.92 3.62
CA CYS A 47 0.07 -9.58 2.72
C CYS A 47 -0.56 -10.82 2.08
N ALA A 48 -0.19 -11.12 0.83
CA ALA A 48 -0.60 -12.31 0.10
C ALA A 48 0.63 -13.10 -0.35
N ASP A 49 0.41 -14.22 -1.06
CA ASP A 49 1.48 -15.07 -1.62
C ASP A 49 2.43 -14.30 -2.55
N GLN A 50 1.92 -13.23 -3.16
CA GLN A 50 2.66 -12.31 -4.01
C GLN A 50 2.73 -10.90 -3.39
N PRO A 51 3.81 -10.14 -3.60
CA PRO A 51 3.92 -8.76 -3.12
C PRO A 51 2.77 -7.90 -3.61
N ARG A 52 2.12 -7.18 -2.69
CA ARG A 52 0.92 -6.37 -2.99
C ARG A 52 1.32 -4.92 -3.20
N HIS A 53 0.87 -4.33 -4.30
CA HIS A 53 1.09 -2.91 -4.60
C HIS A 53 -0.24 -2.15 -4.45
N LEU A 54 -0.36 -1.42 -3.34
CA LEU A 54 -1.55 -0.62 -3.02
C LEU A 54 -1.52 0.74 -3.75
N GLY A 55 -0.34 1.35 -3.89
CA GLY A 55 -0.12 2.66 -4.51
C GLY A 55 -0.19 2.69 -6.04
N SER A 56 -0.99 1.82 -6.65
CA SER A 56 -0.99 1.61 -8.10
C SER A 56 -1.67 2.71 -8.93
N SER A 57 -2.52 3.51 -8.29
CA SER A 57 -3.35 4.54 -8.92
C SER A 57 -3.43 5.75 -8.00
N VAL A 58 -2.46 6.65 -8.10
CA VAL A 58 -2.30 7.81 -7.20
C VAL A 58 -2.83 9.08 -7.87
N SER A 59 -3.59 9.90 -7.12
CA SER A 59 -4.22 11.13 -7.61
C SER A 59 -3.22 12.14 -8.20
N ARG A 60 -2.01 12.24 -7.64
CA ARG A 60 -0.90 13.06 -8.18
C ARG A 60 -0.53 12.73 -9.63
N PHE A 61 -0.77 11.50 -10.08
CA PHE A 61 -0.54 11.04 -11.45
C PHE A 61 -1.85 10.89 -12.24
N ASN A 62 -2.92 11.59 -11.81
CA ASN A 62 -4.25 11.51 -12.39
C ASN A 62 -4.76 10.06 -12.49
N TYR A 63 -4.47 9.24 -11.47
CA TYR A 63 -4.85 7.82 -11.40
C TYR A 63 -4.32 6.96 -12.57
N THR A 64 -3.24 7.41 -13.21
CA THR A 64 -2.56 6.64 -14.26
C THR A 64 -1.82 5.48 -13.62
N VAL A 65 -2.11 4.25 -14.07
CA VAL A 65 -1.43 3.05 -13.59
C VAL A 65 -0.15 2.83 -14.41
N PHE A 66 1.01 2.88 -13.76
CA PHE A 66 2.27 2.53 -14.40
C PHE A 66 2.57 1.04 -14.14
N ALA A 67 2.96 0.31 -15.19
CA ALA A 67 3.10 -1.14 -15.09
C ALA A 67 4.30 -1.57 -14.24
N GLN A 68 5.41 -0.81 -14.28
CA GLN A 68 6.73 -1.22 -13.81
C GLN A 68 7.23 -0.40 -12.60
N HIS A 69 6.41 -0.23 -11.56
CA HIS A 69 6.80 0.39 -10.29
C HIS A 69 6.03 -0.19 -9.11
N ILE A 70 6.54 0.06 -7.90
CA ILE A 70 5.96 -0.35 -6.62
C ILE A 70 5.90 0.78 -5.57
N GLY A 71 6.01 2.03 -6.02
CA GLY A 71 6.07 3.21 -5.14
C GLY A 71 4.76 3.51 -4.40
N CYS A 72 4.78 4.57 -3.58
CA CYS A 72 3.69 5.03 -2.73
C CYS A 72 3.31 4.06 -1.60
N SER A 73 2.87 2.83 -1.92
CA SER A 73 2.50 1.85 -0.91
C SER A 73 2.58 0.41 -1.39
N CYS A 74 3.27 -0.44 -0.63
CA CYS A 74 3.33 -1.88 -0.88
C CYS A 74 3.35 -2.71 0.40
N LEU A 75 2.88 -3.96 0.30
CA LEU A 75 2.90 -4.93 1.38
C LEU A 75 3.68 -6.17 0.95
N MET A 76 4.54 -6.64 1.83
CA MET A 76 5.36 -7.82 1.62
C MET A 76 5.46 -8.64 2.90
N THR A 77 5.41 -9.96 2.78
CA THR A 77 5.72 -10.85 3.91
C THR A 77 7.20 -10.76 4.27
N GLU A 78 7.57 -11.17 5.49
CA GLU A 78 8.99 -11.26 5.87
C GLU A 78 9.80 -12.08 4.85
N TRP A 79 9.25 -13.22 4.44
CA TRP A 79 9.88 -14.09 3.44
C TRP A 79 10.09 -13.36 2.10
N GLN A 80 9.10 -12.62 1.61
CA GLN A 80 9.21 -11.86 0.37
C GLN A 80 10.31 -10.79 0.47
N VAL A 81 10.38 -10.06 1.59
CA VAL A 81 11.41 -9.03 1.81
C VAL A 81 12.80 -9.66 1.89
N ARG A 82 12.96 -10.78 2.58
CA ARG A 82 14.23 -11.51 2.67
C ARG A 82 14.65 -12.06 1.31
N LYS A 83 13.71 -12.60 0.53
CA LYS A 83 13.96 -13.18 -0.79
C LYS A 83 14.56 -12.15 -1.76
N VAL A 84 14.08 -10.92 -1.75
CA VAL A 84 14.62 -9.82 -2.59
C VAL A 84 15.83 -9.10 -1.97
N ASN A 85 16.32 -9.57 -0.83
CA ASN A 85 17.39 -8.95 -0.05
C ASN A 85 17.09 -7.47 0.32
N GLY A 86 15.83 -7.19 0.68
CA GLY A 86 15.38 -5.85 1.06
C GLY A 86 15.59 -4.77 0.00
N TRP A 87 15.45 -3.51 0.41
CA TRP A 87 15.68 -2.35 -0.45
C TRP A 87 17.16 -2.06 -0.65
N SER A 88 17.52 -1.57 -1.85
CA SER A 88 18.87 -1.11 -2.15
C SER A 88 19.29 0.09 -1.29
N ASN A 89 20.48 -0.04 -0.69
CA ASN A 89 21.12 1.03 0.09
C ASN A 89 21.87 2.06 -0.78
N ARG A 90 21.81 1.94 -2.11
CA ARG A 90 22.57 2.80 -3.05
C ARG A 90 21.84 4.07 -3.44
N TYR A 91 20.53 4.14 -3.25
CA TYR A 91 19.73 5.30 -3.62
C TYR A 91 19.75 6.35 -2.50
N TYR A 92 20.18 7.56 -2.84
CA TYR A 92 20.20 8.74 -1.98
C TYR A 92 19.42 9.85 -2.70
N GLY A 93 18.48 10.53 -2.02
CA GLY A 93 17.56 11.49 -2.66
C GLY A 93 16.36 10.85 -3.38
N TRP A 94 15.65 11.58 -4.23
CA TRP A 94 14.45 11.05 -4.89
C TRP A 94 14.78 10.22 -6.14
N GLY A 95 14.22 9.01 -6.25
CA GLY A 95 14.09 8.30 -7.53
C GLY A 95 14.77 6.93 -7.63
N ALA A 96 14.15 6.09 -8.46
CA ALA A 96 14.58 4.79 -8.95
C ALA A 96 14.69 3.64 -7.92
N GLU A 97 14.49 3.87 -6.63
CA GLU A 97 14.47 2.78 -5.65
C GLU A 97 13.25 1.86 -5.82
N ASP A 98 12.08 2.44 -6.11
CA ASP A 98 10.85 1.69 -6.34
C ASP A 98 10.97 0.81 -7.61
N ASP A 99 11.66 1.34 -8.63
CA ASP A 99 11.96 0.61 -9.85
C ASP A 99 12.98 -0.51 -9.61
N ASP A 100 13.97 -0.30 -8.74
CA ASP A 100 14.93 -1.32 -8.32
C ASP A 100 14.24 -2.45 -7.55
N MET A 101 13.39 -2.11 -6.59
CA MET A 101 12.59 -3.09 -5.84
C MET A 101 11.67 -3.89 -6.79
N TYR A 102 11.00 -3.21 -7.71
CA TYR A 102 10.22 -3.88 -8.76
C TYR A 102 11.07 -4.90 -9.52
N ARG A 103 12.26 -4.51 -10.00
CA ARG A 103 13.17 -5.42 -10.73
C ARG A 103 13.64 -6.60 -9.89
N ARG A 104 13.93 -6.41 -8.60
CA ARG A 104 14.31 -7.50 -7.68
C ARG A 104 13.18 -8.52 -7.51
N ILE A 105 11.96 -8.04 -7.30
CA ILE A 105 10.76 -8.90 -7.19
C ILE A 105 10.60 -9.75 -8.45
N ARG A 106 10.74 -9.13 -9.63
CA ARG A 106 10.69 -9.83 -10.93
C ARG A 106 11.82 -10.86 -11.08
N ALA A 107 13.05 -10.50 -10.68
CA ALA A 107 14.20 -11.39 -10.78
C ALA A 107 14.05 -12.64 -9.90
N GLU A 108 13.37 -12.52 -8.76
CA GLU A 108 13.05 -13.62 -7.84
C GLU A 108 11.81 -14.44 -8.22
N GLY A 109 11.27 -14.21 -9.43
CA GLY A 109 10.11 -14.93 -9.98
C GLY A 109 8.78 -14.58 -9.33
N MET A 110 8.70 -13.44 -8.64
CA MET A 110 7.46 -12.94 -8.04
C MET A 110 6.78 -11.92 -8.95
N GLU A 111 5.47 -11.82 -8.82
CA GLU A 111 4.58 -10.95 -9.58
C GLU A 111 3.99 -9.88 -8.66
N LEU A 112 3.88 -8.64 -9.14
CA LEU A 112 3.18 -7.62 -8.35
C LEU A 112 1.67 -7.80 -8.48
N TRP A 113 1.01 -8.02 -7.34
CA TRP A 113 -0.44 -8.06 -7.27
C TRP A 113 -1.01 -6.67 -7.00
N ARG A 114 -1.88 -6.24 -7.92
CA ARG A 114 -2.67 -5.00 -7.82
C ARG A 114 -4.14 -5.37 -7.77
N PHE A 115 -4.95 -4.62 -7.03
CA PHE A 115 -6.40 -4.83 -7.06
C PHE A 115 -6.95 -4.50 -8.45
N GLU A 116 -7.57 -5.49 -9.12
CA GLU A 116 -8.14 -5.30 -10.45
C GLU A 116 -9.25 -4.24 -10.49
N LEU A 117 -9.96 -4.08 -9.38
CA LEU A 117 -11.00 -3.06 -9.23
C LEU A 117 -10.42 -1.64 -9.39
N LEU A 118 -9.15 -1.40 -8.99
CA LEU A 118 -8.50 -0.10 -9.15
C LEU A 118 -8.31 0.29 -10.62
N LYS A 119 -8.09 -0.68 -11.53
CA LYS A 119 -7.96 -0.39 -12.97
C LYS A 119 -9.22 0.22 -13.57
N ARG A 120 -10.38 -0.03 -12.95
CA ARG A 120 -11.67 0.49 -13.40
C ARG A 120 -12.14 1.71 -12.61
N SER A 121 -11.41 2.11 -11.56
CA SER A 121 -11.81 3.20 -10.67
C SER A 121 -12.12 4.49 -11.43
N VAL A 122 -11.22 4.96 -12.30
CA VAL A 122 -11.43 6.17 -13.13
C VAL A 122 -12.67 6.08 -14.03
N ARG A 123 -13.02 4.87 -14.49
CA ARG A 123 -14.23 4.65 -15.31
C ARG A 123 -15.51 4.61 -14.46
N ASN A 124 -15.40 4.06 -13.26
CA ASN A 124 -16.54 3.67 -12.44
C ASN A 124 -16.89 4.72 -11.37
N TYR A 125 -15.96 5.54 -10.88
CA TYR A 125 -16.20 6.41 -9.71
C TYR A 125 -17.36 7.41 -9.89
N LYS A 126 -17.70 7.80 -11.13
CA LYS A 126 -18.87 8.65 -11.42
C LYS A 126 -20.20 7.88 -11.48
N LYS A 127 -20.15 6.56 -11.64
CA LYS A 127 -21.30 5.67 -11.86
C LYS A 127 -21.57 4.73 -10.69
N ASP A 128 -20.55 4.47 -9.89
CA ASP A 128 -20.51 3.50 -8.79
C ASP A 128 -19.91 4.19 -7.57
N GLY A 129 -20.72 4.38 -6.53
CA GLY A 129 -20.40 5.16 -5.33
C GLY A 129 -21.66 5.69 -4.65
N LEU A 130 -21.59 6.89 -4.06
CA LEU A 130 -22.74 7.51 -3.38
C LEU A 130 -23.96 7.66 -4.31
N SER A 131 -23.72 7.90 -5.61
CA SER A 131 -24.76 8.06 -6.62
C SER A 131 -25.51 6.78 -6.96
N SER A 132 -24.99 5.62 -6.59
CA SER A 132 -25.58 4.30 -6.86
C SER A 132 -25.79 3.47 -5.60
N LEU A 133 -25.63 4.08 -4.42
CA LEU A 133 -25.77 3.39 -3.14
C LEU A 133 -27.26 3.18 -2.83
N GLU A 134 -27.72 1.93 -2.88
CA GLU A 134 -29.04 1.53 -2.44
C GLU A 134 -28.96 0.93 -1.03
N PHE A 135 -29.76 1.47 -0.11
CA PHE A 135 -29.91 0.96 1.24
C PHE A 135 -31.21 1.51 1.83
N THR A 136 -31.73 0.84 2.85
CA THR A 136 -32.84 1.37 3.66
C THR A 136 -32.43 1.46 5.12
N VAL A 137 -32.80 2.56 5.78
CA VAL A 137 -32.55 2.70 7.22
C VAL A 137 -33.65 1.98 7.98
N VAL A 138 -33.30 0.85 8.59
CA VAL A 138 -34.22 0.03 9.39
C VAL A 138 -34.49 0.67 10.75
N LYS A 139 -33.45 1.23 11.39
CA LYS A 139 -33.57 1.82 12.73
C LYS A 139 -32.45 2.82 13.01
N ILE A 140 -32.77 3.88 13.74
CA ILE A 140 -31.79 4.85 14.24
C ILE A 140 -31.83 4.84 15.77
N GLU A 141 -30.69 4.65 16.42
CA GLU A 141 -30.55 4.73 17.87
C GLU A 141 -29.59 5.86 18.25
N LYS A 142 -30.11 6.89 18.94
CA LYS A 142 -29.29 7.96 19.51
C LYS A 142 -28.75 7.53 20.87
N LYS A 143 -27.43 7.47 21.02
CA LYS A 143 -26.73 7.27 22.29
C LYS A 143 -26.03 8.58 22.69
N PRO A 144 -25.64 8.76 23.97
CA PRO A 144 -25.02 10.01 24.42
C PRO A 144 -23.76 10.43 23.65
N LEU A 145 -22.99 9.47 23.09
CA LEU A 145 -21.71 9.72 22.42
C LEU A 145 -21.69 9.36 20.94
N TYR A 146 -22.73 8.70 20.42
CA TYR A 146 -22.79 8.29 19.00
C TYR A 146 -24.23 8.00 18.57
N THR A 147 -24.46 8.01 17.26
CA THR A 147 -25.72 7.54 16.67
C THR A 147 -25.45 6.24 15.93
N LYS A 148 -26.23 5.20 16.23
CA LYS A 148 -26.15 3.90 15.56
C LYS A 148 -27.24 3.82 14.50
N TYR A 149 -26.84 3.62 13.25
CA TYR A 149 -27.73 3.36 12.13
C TYR A 149 -27.76 1.87 11.87
N HIS A 150 -28.95 1.28 11.87
CA HIS A 150 -29.20 -0.05 11.36
C HIS A 150 -29.70 0.11 9.93
N VAL A 151 -28.99 -0.47 8.98
CA VAL A 151 -29.28 -0.36 7.55
C VAL A 151 -29.44 -1.76 6.96
N ASP A 152 -30.36 -1.89 6.02
CA ASP A 152 -30.51 -3.03 5.11
C ASP A 152 -29.90 -2.61 3.77
N VAL A 153 -29.02 -3.45 3.23
CA VAL A 153 -28.17 -3.16 2.06
C VAL A 153 -28.43 -4.19 0.98
#